data_AF-A0A978RXM9-F1
#
_entry.id   AF-A0A978RXM9-F1
#
_cell.length_a   1.000
_cell.length_b   1.000
_cell.length_c   1.000
_cell.angle_alpha   90.00
_cell.angle_beta   90.00
_cell.angle_gamma   90.00
#
_symmetry.space_group_name_H-M   'P 1'
#
loop_
_entity.id
_entity.type
_entity.pdbx_description
1 polymer ?
#
loop_
_entity_poly.entity_id
_entity_poly.type
_entity_poly.pdbx_seq_one_letter_code
_entity_poly.pdbx_strand_id
1 'polypeptide(L)' 'METINIPVDPEIAKAYREAEPEKQQKIAMFLNVMLKKTLNQIPLLEIMEAASQQAIAKGMTPEILESILNDED' A
#
# COMPACT_ATOMS: atom_id res chain seq x y z
N MET A 1 16.06 9.81 -0.79
CA MET A 1 15.97 8.40 -0.39
C MET A 1 16.36 8.34 1.06
N GLU A 2 15.56 7.70 1.90
CA GLU A 2 15.88 7.49 3.31
C GLU A 2 16.41 6.06 3.51
N THR A 3 17.35 5.89 4.44
CA THR A 3 17.97 4.60 4.73
C THR A 3 17.46 4.09 6.07
N ILE A 4 16.92 2.86 6.06
CA ILE A 4 16.58 2.12 7.27
C ILE A 4 17.51 0.91 7.41
N ASN A 5 17.95 0.61 8.63
CA ASN A 5 18.76 -0.56 8.92
C ASN A 5 17.84 -1.70 9.36
N ILE A 6 17.71 -2.72 8.51
CA ILE A 6 16.92 -3.92 8.81
C ILE A 6 17.91 -5.03 9.21
N PRO A 7 17.82 -5.59 10.43
CA PRO A 7 18.62 -6.75 10.79
C PRO A 7 18.20 -7.95 9.94
N VAL A 8 19.17 -8.64 9.36
CA VAL A 8 18.99 -9.86 8.57
C VAL A 8 20.01 -10.90 9.03
N ASP A 9 19.82 -12.16 8.64
CA ASP A 9 20.76 -13.21 8.97
C ASP A 9 22.19 -12.88 8.48
N PRO A 10 23.24 -13.22 9.24
CA PRO A 10 24.62 -12.88 8.91
C PRO A 10 25.05 -13.37 7.51
N GLU A 11 24.56 -14.55 7.11
CA GLU A 11 24.84 -15.15 5.80
C GLU A 11 24.21 -14.34 4.67
N ILE A 12 22.98 -13.85 4.86
CA ILE A 12 22.29 -12.98 3.90
C ILE A 12 23.02 -11.63 3.80
N ALA A 13 23.40 -11.05 4.93
CA ALA A 13 24.15 -9.79 4.94
C ALA A 13 25.48 -9.91 4.19
N LYS A 14 26.18 -11.04 4.35
CA LYS A 14 27.42 -11.33 3.62
C LYS A 14 27.15 -11.48 2.12
N ALA A 15 26.20 -12.33 1.73
CA ALA A 15 25.85 -12.59 0.34
C ALA A 15 25.36 -11.32 -0.39
N TYR A 16 24.64 -10.43 0.29
CA TYR A 16 24.20 -9.15 -0.27
C TYR A 16 25.38 -8.21 -0.52
N ARG A 17 26.32 -8.10 0.43
CA ARG A 17 27.52 -7.26 0.28
C ARG A 17 28.46 -7.74 -0.83
N GLU A 18 28.55 -9.05 -1.02
CA GLU A 18 29.37 -9.67 -2.05
C GLU A 18 28.70 -9.70 -3.44
N ALA A 19 27.40 -9.40 -3.51
CA ALA A 19 26.67 -9.34 -4.77
C ALA A 19 27.08 -8.13 -5.62
N GLU A 20 26.97 -8.27 -6.94
CA GLU A 20 27.22 -7.17 -7.88
C GLU A 20 26.28 -5.97 -7.61
N PRO A 21 26.73 -4.73 -7.89
CA PRO A 21 25.94 -3.52 -7.64
C PRO A 21 24.54 -3.55 -8.28
N GLU A 22 24.42 -4.11 -9.48
CA GLU A 22 23.13 -4.24 -10.18
C GLU A 22 22.18 -5.17 -9.41
N LYS A 23 22.69 -6.27 -8.86
CA LYS A 23 21.91 -7.21 -8.06
C LYS A 23 21.48 -6.60 -6.73
N GLN A 24 22.37 -5.83 -6.08
CA GLN A 24 22.02 -5.08 -4.87
C GLN A 24 20.89 -4.09 -5.12
N GLN A 25 20.96 -3.33 -6.22
CA GLN A 25 19.89 -2.38 -6.62
C GLN A 25 18.56 -3.08 -6.87
N LYS A 26 18.55 -4.22 -7.58
CA LYS A 26 17.32 -5.01 -7.82
C LYS A 26 16.70 -5.48 -6.52
N ILE A 27 17.51 -5.98 -5.58
CA ILE A 27 17.04 -6.41 -4.26
C ILE A 27 16.47 -5.23 -3.47
N ALA A 28 17.15 -4.08 -3.45
CA ALA A 28 16.66 -2.88 -2.78
C ALA A 28 15.31 -2.41 -3.35
N MET A 29 15.14 -2.46 -4.67
CA MET A 29 13.88 -2.11 -5.32
C MET A 29 12.76 -3.09 -4.95
N PHE A 30 13.06 -4.40 -4.93
CA PHE A 30 12.12 -5.42 -4.51
C PHE A 30 11.65 -5.22 -3.06
N LEU A 31 12.59 -4.96 -2.14
CA LEU A 31 12.27 -4.69 -0.73
C LEU A 31 11.40 -3.44 -0.59
N ASN A 32 11.66 -2.38 -1.34
CA ASN A 32 10.83 -1.17 -1.33
C ASN A 32 9.39 -1.45 -1.77
N VAL A 33 9.19 -2.21 -2.84
CA VAL A 33 7.83 -2.59 -3.31
C VAL A 33 7.13 -3.47 -2.28
N MET A 34 7.84 -4.43 -1.70
CA MET A 34 7.28 -5.33 -0.69
C MET A 34 6.88 -4.56 0.57
N LEU A 35 7.78 -3.71 1.10
CA LEU A 35 7.50 -2.85 2.26
C LEU A 35 6.33 -1.92 2.00
N LYS A 36 6.28 -1.27 0.83
CA LYS A 36 5.15 -0.42 0.46
C LYS A 36 3.84 -1.20 0.45
N LYS A 37 3.82 -2.42 -0.09
CA LYS A 37 2.59 -3.25 -0.12
C LYS A 37 2.17 -3.71 1.28
N THR A 38 3.12 -4.10 2.12
CA THR A 38 2.83 -4.60 3.46
C THR A 38 2.44 -3.48 4.43
N LEU A 39 3.03 -2.30 4.28
CA LEU A 39 2.76 -1.13 5.13
C LEU A 39 1.58 -0.29 4.62
N ASN A 40 1.31 -0.26 3.32
CA ASN A 40 0.10 0.36 2.75
C ASN A 40 -1.13 -0.56 2.85
N GLN A 41 -1.24 -1.36 3.91
CA GLN A 41 -2.53 -1.94 4.28
C GLN A 41 -3.41 -0.81 4.82
N ILE A 42 -3.87 0.06 3.92
CA ILE A 42 -4.98 0.96 4.19
C ILE A 42 -6.13 0.02 4.57
N PRO A 43 -6.61 0.06 5.83
CA PRO A 43 -7.71 -0.80 6.23
C PRO A 43 -8.87 -0.58 5.27
N LEU A 44 -9.58 -1.64 4.91
CA LEU A 44 -10.75 -1.54 4.01
C LEU A 44 -11.69 -0.40 4.43
N LEU A 45 -11.78 -0.15 5.74
CA LEU A 45 -12.52 0.95 6.33
C LEU A 45 -12.05 2.33 5.84
N GLU A 46 -10.74 2.60 5.80
CA GLU A 46 -10.20 3.87 5.28
C GLU A 46 -10.43 4.01 3.76
N ILE A 47 -10.42 2.90 3.01
CA ILE A 47 -10.76 2.91 1.58
C ILE A 47 -12.25 3.23 1.39
N MET A 48 -13.12 2.60 2.17
CA MET A 48 -14.56 2.85 2.15
C MET A 48 -14.89 4.27 2.60
N GLU A 49 -14.20 4.80 3.61
CA GLU A 49 -14.37 6.16 4.10
C GLU A 49 -13.94 7.18 3.05
N ALA A 50 -12.77 6.98 2.40
CA ALA A 50 -12.32 7.83 1.31
C ALA A 50 -13.28 7.80 0.10
N ALA A 51 -13.80 6.62 -0.26
CA ALA A 51 -14.78 6.46 -1.32
C ALA A 51 -16.11 7.16 -0.98
N SER A 52 -16.59 7.01 0.25
CA SER A 52 -17.80 7.67 0.76
C SER A 52 -17.67 9.19 0.72
N GLN A 53 -16.55 9.73 1.22
CA GLN A 53 -16.28 11.18 1.16
C GLN A 53 -16.18 11.70 -0.27
N GLN A 54 -15.57 10.94 -1.18
CA GLN A 54 -15.50 11.32 -2.60
C GLN A 54 -16.89 11.31 -3.26
N ALA A 55 -17.75 10.37 -2.88
CA ALA A 55 -19.11 10.30 -3.39
C ALA A 55 -19.93 11.51 -2.91
N ILE A 56 -19.85 11.84 -1.62
CA ILE A 56 -20.49 13.03 -1.02
C ILE A 56 -19.99 14.31 -1.71
N ALA A 57 -18.68 14.44 -1.91
CA ALA A 57 -18.08 15.59 -2.59
C ALA A 57 -18.53 15.74 -4.06
N LYS A 58 -18.94 14.64 -4.70
CA LYS A 58 -19.52 14.63 -6.07
C LYS A 58 -21.03 14.81 -6.09
N GLY A 59 -21.66 15.11 -4.94
CA GLY A 59 -23.09 15.36 -4.83
C GLY A 59 -23.93 14.13 -4.50
N MET A 60 -23.31 13.01 -4.11
CA MET A 60 -24.05 11.87 -3.55
C MET A 60 -24.51 12.24 -2.14
N THR A 61 -25.76 12.67 -2.00
CA THR A 61 -26.35 12.90 -0.67
C THR A 61 -26.82 11.56 -0.08
N PRO A 62 -26.91 11.45 1.25
CA PRO A 62 -27.43 10.25 1.91
C PRO A 62 -28.80 9.81 1.36
N GLU A 63 -29.65 10.76 0.99
CA GLU A 63 -30.99 10.53 0.44
C GLU A 63 -30.96 9.89 -0.96
N ILE A 64 -30.00 10.29 -1.82
CA ILE A 64 -29.80 9.70 -3.15
C ILE A 64 -29.23 8.29 -3.02
N LEU A 65 -28.29 8.10 -2.09
CA LEU A 65 -27.72 6.78 -1.81
C LEU A 65 -28.80 5.82 -1.30
N GLU A 66 -29.64 6.28 -0.38
CA GLU A 66 -30.78 5.52 0.15
C GLU A 66 -31.80 5.19 -0.95
N SER A 67 -32.06 6.12 -1.87
CA SER A 67 -32.93 5.87 -3.03
C SER A 67 -32.36 4.79 -3.96
N ILE A 68 -31.05 4.80 -4.22
CA ILE A 68 -30.38 3.79 -5.06
C ILE A 68 -30.32 2.42 -4.37
N LEU A 69 -30.15 2.39 -3.03
CA LEU A 69 -30.10 1.15 -2.26
C LEU A 69 -31.48 0.53 -2.02
N ASN A 70 -32.53 1.34 -1.99
CA ASN A 70 -33.93 0.89 -1.89
C ASN A 70 -34.60 0.70 -3.27
N ASP A 71 -33.95 1.09 -4.38
CA ASP A 71 -34.31 0.63 -5.71
C ASP A 71 -33.89 -0.84 -5.84
N GLU A 72 -34.70 -1.73 -5.24
CA GLU A 72 -34.66 -3.17 -5.50
C GLU A 72 -35.32 -3.45 -6.86
N ASP A 73 -34.49 -3.72 -7.88
CA ASP A 73 -34.85 -4.57 -9.03
C ASP A 73 -34.11 -5.92 -8.92
#